data_AF-A0A2E0QAD5-F1
#
_entry.id   AF-A0A2E0QAD5-F1
#
_cell.length_a   1.000
_cell.length_b   1.000
_cell.length_c   1.000
_cell.angle_alpha   90.00
_cell.angle_beta   90.00
_cell.angle_gamma   90.00
#
_symmetry.space_group_name_H-M   'P 1'
#
loop_
_entity.id
_entity.type
_entity.pdbx_description
1 polymer ?
#
loop_
_entity_poly.entity_id
_entity_poly.type
_entity_poly.pdbx_seq_one_letter_code
_entity_poly.pdbx_strand_id
1 'polypeptide(L)'
;MDEIPTITIYSRGHPLETIILGMNKLNMGQVDAALEIYVEQNGTVVGTILGVTNDAAVFTPTENWTRDLGFEENTVHFVTWEEIRTLLGIKP
;
A
#
# COMPACT_ATOMS: atom_id res chain seq x y z
N MET A 1 -6.06 -27.17 12.54
CA MET A 1 -6.82 -26.16 11.82
C MET A 1 -5.88 -24.98 11.78
N ASP A 2 -5.26 -24.71 10.64
CA ASP A 2 -4.39 -23.55 10.50
C ASP A 2 -5.31 -22.33 10.40
N GLU A 3 -5.17 -21.39 11.34
CA GLU A 3 -5.88 -20.11 11.26
C GLU A 3 -5.46 -19.40 9.97
N ILE A 4 -6.45 -18.94 9.20
CA ILE A 4 -6.19 -18.01 8.10
C ILE A 4 -5.73 -16.70 8.76
N PRO A 5 -4.51 -16.20 8.50
CA PRO A 5 -4.03 -14.97 9.11
C PRO A 5 -4.98 -13.83 8.73
N THR A 6 -5.54 -13.17 9.75
CA THR A 6 -6.41 -12.01 9.55
C THR A 6 -5.53 -10.77 9.38
N ILE A 7 -5.60 -10.14 8.21
CA ILE A 7 -4.91 -8.88 7.94
C ILE A 7 -5.85 -7.73 8.27
N THR A 8 -5.44 -6.84 9.17
CA THR A 8 -6.19 -5.61 9.48
C THR A 8 -5.67 -4.47 8.62
N ILE A 9 -6.55 -3.88 7.82
CA ILE A 9 -6.26 -2.71 6.98
C ILE A 9 -6.81 -1.47 7.68
N TYR A 10 -5.92 -0.52 7.97
CA TYR A 10 -6.29 0.80 8.46
C TYR A 10 -6.39 1.73 7.26
N SER A 11 -7.60 2.25 7.00
CA SER A 11 -7.84 3.14 5.87
C SER A 11 -6.97 4.39 5.94
N ARG A 12 -6.67 4.99 4.79
CA ARG A 12 -5.93 6.26 4.74
C ARG A 12 -6.59 7.34 5.60
N GLY A 13 -5.79 8.12 6.31
CA GLY A 13 -6.22 9.11 7.29
C GLY A 13 -6.63 8.55 8.66
N HIS A 14 -6.63 7.22 8.84
CA HIS A 14 -6.86 6.61 10.14
C HIS A 14 -5.70 6.97 11.11
N PRO A 15 -5.96 7.23 12.41
CA PRO A 15 -4.89 7.59 13.35
C PRO A 15 -3.73 6.60 13.44
N LEU A 16 -4.01 5.30 13.24
CA LEU A 16 -2.99 4.25 13.24
C LEU A 16 -2.09 4.27 12.00
N GLU A 17 -2.50 4.91 10.90
CA GLU A 17 -1.64 5.05 9.71
C GLU A 17 -0.34 5.78 10.08
N THR A 18 -0.45 6.95 10.69
CA THR A 18 0.73 7.74 11.12
C THR A 18 1.62 6.97 12.10
N ILE A 19 1.02 6.16 12.99
CA ILE A 19 1.77 5.35 13.96
C ILE A 19 2.56 4.25 13.23
N ILE A 20 1.91 3.51 12.32
CA ILE A 20 2.53 2.45 11.52
C ILE A 20 3.65 3.00 10.64
N LEU A 21 3.42 4.13 9.98
CA LEU A 21 4.46 4.79 9.19
C LEU A 21 5.65 5.22 10.08
N GLY A 22 5.36 5.78 11.26
CA GLY A 22 6.36 6.13 12.26
C GLY A 22 7.20 4.94 12.74
N MET A 23 6.57 3.80 13.02
CA MET A 23 7.27 2.55 13.36
C MET A 23 8.22 2.10 12.24
N ASN A 24 7.82 2.33 10.99
CA ASN A 24 8.61 2.01 9.82
C ASN A 24 9.57 3.13 9.40
N LYS A 25 9.70 4.22 10.19
CA LYS A 25 10.54 5.39 9.88
C LYS A 25 10.24 5.98 8.49
N LEU A 26 8.99 5.92 8.07
CA LEU A 26 8.48 6.45 6.82
C LEU A 26 7.45 7.54 7.11
N ASN A 27 7.18 8.37 6.11
CA ASN A 27 6.04 9.28 6.10
C ASN A 27 5.17 9.04 4.86
N MET A 28 3.98 9.62 4.84
CA MET A 28 3.00 9.40 3.78
C MET A 28 3.55 9.79 2.39
N GLY A 29 4.28 10.89 2.28
CA GLY A 29 4.88 11.31 1.01
C GLY A 29 5.95 10.34 0.49
N GLN A 30 6.69 9.69 1.39
CA GLN A 30 7.64 8.63 1.01
C GLN A 30 6.91 7.37 0.51
N VAL A 31 5.81 6.99 1.17
CA VAL A 31 4.98 5.87 0.72
C VAL A 31 4.38 6.18 -0.66
N ASP A 32 3.81 7.36 -0.84
CA ASP A 32 3.24 7.80 -2.12
C ASP A 32 4.29 7.73 -3.25
N ALA A 33 5.48 8.30 -3.03
CA ALA A 33 6.58 8.26 -3.99
C ALA A 33 7.08 6.84 -4.29
N ALA A 34 7.13 5.96 -3.29
CA ALA A 34 7.53 4.57 -3.51
C ALA A 34 6.49 3.81 -4.35
N LEU A 35 5.21 4.06 -4.11
CA LEU A 35 4.13 3.42 -4.87
C LEU A 35 4.06 3.93 -6.31
N GLU A 36 4.38 5.21 -6.56
CA GLU A 36 4.60 5.72 -7.92
C GLU A 36 5.70 4.93 -8.66
N ILE A 37 6.85 4.72 -8.02
CA ILE A 37 7.96 3.93 -8.61
C ILE A 37 7.54 2.48 -8.85
N TYR A 38 6.88 1.85 -7.88
CA TYR A 38 6.42 0.46 -7.99
C TYR A 38 5.50 0.28 -9.21
N VAL A 39 4.55 1.19 -9.36
CA VAL A 39 3.58 1.19 -10.45
C VAL A 39 4.25 1.38 -11.81
N GLU A 40 5.21 2.31 -11.92
CA GLU A 40 5.99 2.54 -13.14
C GLU A 40 6.77 1.28 -13.54
N GLN A 41 7.43 0.62 -12.58
CA GLN A 41 8.19 -0.62 -12.81
C GLN A 41 7.31 -1.79 -13.26
N ASN A 42 6.04 -1.81 -12.85
CA ASN A 42 5.07 -2.85 -13.21
C ASN A 42 4.19 -2.43 -14.39
N GLY A 43 4.49 -1.32 -15.07
CA GLY A 43 3.76 -0.87 -16.26
C GLY A 43 2.28 -0.55 -16.02
N THR A 44 1.94 -0.12 -14.81
CA THR A 44 0.56 0.17 -14.37
C THR A 44 0.41 1.69 -14.09
N VAL A 45 -0.78 2.17 -13.69
CA VAL A 45 -1.03 3.57 -13.28
C VAL A 45 -1.16 3.66 -11.75
N VAL A 46 -0.92 4.82 -11.14
CA VAL A 46 -1.11 4.96 -9.69
C VAL A 46 -2.61 5.09 -9.45
N GLY A 47 -3.20 4.14 -8.74
CA GLY A 47 -4.60 4.25 -8.32
C GLY A 47 -4.72 4.78 -6.89
N THR A 48 -5.78 4.39 -6.18
CA THR A 48 -6.07 4.93 -4.86
C THR A 48 -5.37 4.13 -3.78
N ILE A 49 -4.58 4.80 -2.95
CA ILE A 49 -4.04 4.19 -1.72
C ILE A 49 -5.20 4.01 -0.74
N LEU A 50 -5.49 2.74 -0.44
CA LEU A 50 -6.60 2.35 0.40
C LEU A 50 -6.25 2.53 1.88
N GLY A 51 -4.99 2.26 2.24
CA GLY A 51 -4.53 2.35 3.62
C GLY A 51 -3.22 1.62 3.88
N VAL A 52 -3.02 1.23 5.14
CA VAL A 52 -1.82 0.52 5.60
C VAL A 52 -2.18 -0.64 6.52
N THR A 53 -1.28 -1.61 6.62
CA THR A 53 -1.32 -2.72 7.57
C THR A 53 -0.07 -2.68 8.44
N ASN A 54 0.13 -3.64 9.35
CA ASN A 54 1.39 -3.70 10.09
C ASN A 54 2.59 -4.04 9.19
N ASP A 55 2.36 -4.66 8.03
CA ASP A 55 3.42 -5.27 7.21
C ASP A 55 3.61 -4.60 5.84
N ALA A 56 2.60 -3.90 5.35
CA ALA A 56 2.57 -3.34 4.00
C ALA A 56 1.66 -2.11 3.85
N ALA A 57 1.96 -1.29 2.85
CA ALA A 57 1.01 -0.35 2.28
C ALA A 57 0.03 -1.08 1.35
N VAL A 58 -1.23 -0.65 1.35
CA VAL A 58 -2.32 -1.27 0.58
C VAL A 58 -2.87 -0.25 -0.41
N PHE A 59 -2.89 -0.61 -1.68
CA PHE A 59 -3.33 0.30 -2.73
C PHE A 59 -3.96 -0.44 -3.91
N THR A 60 -4.69 0.29 -4.74
CA THR A 60 -5.14 -0.17 -6.06
C THR A 60 -4.33 0.56 -7.11
N PRO A 61 -3.91 -0.08 -8.21
CA PRO A 61 -3.10 0.55 -9.25
C PRO A 61 -3.96 1.00 -10.46
N THR A 62 -5.25 1.23 -10.28
CA THR A 62 -6.11 1.73 -11.38
C THR A 62 -6.96 2.91 -10.92
N GLU A 63 -7.02 3.96 -11.75
CA GLU A 63 -7.98 5.07 -11.61
C GLU A 63 -9.45 4.63 -11.82
N ASN A 64 -9.67 3.44 -12.37
CA ASN A 64 -11.00 2.88 -12.58
C ASN A 64 -11.63 2.35 -11.28
N TRP A 65 -11.78 3.23 -10.27
CA TRP A 65 -12.96 3.13 -9.43
C TRP A 65 -14.15 3.64 -10.23
N THR A 66 -14.60 2.87 -11.22
CA THR A 66 -15.98 3.00 -11.68
C THR A 66 -16.83 2.29 -10.65
N ARG A 67 -17.70 3.06 -9.99
CA ARG A 67 -18.65 2.62 -8.95
C ARG A 67 -19.54 1.43 -9.37
N ASP A 68 -19.50 1.06 -10.65
CA ASP A 68 -20.34 0.06 -11.31
C ASP A 68 -19.62 -1.25 -11.66
N LEU A 69 -18.31 -1.38 -11.48
CA LEU A 69 -17.59 -2.63 -11.71
C LEU A 69 -17.15 -3.19 -10.36
N GLY A 70 -17.79 -4.29 -9.95
CA GLY A 70 -17.46 -4.99 -8.72
C GLY A 70 -15.97 -5.33 -8.64
N PHE A 71 -15.46 -5.49 -7.41
CA PHE A 71 -14.10 -5.94 -7.17
C PHE A 71 -13.81 -7.18 -8.01
N GLU A 72 -13.07 -7.06 -9.10
CA GLU A 72 -12.39 -8.23 -9.65
C GLU A 72 -11.35 -8.62 -8.61
N GLU A 73 -11.28 -9.90 -8.27
CA GLU A 73 -10.56 -10.49 -7.12
C GLU A 73 -9.04 -10.18 -7.06
N ASN A 74 -8.49 -9.40 -8.01
CA ASN A 74 -7.06 -9.13 -8.18
C ASN A 74 -6.68 -7.64 -8.24
N THR A 75 -7.45 -6.73 -7.62
CA THR A 75 -7.21 -5.27 -7.74
C THR A 75 -6.51 -4.61 -6.55
N VAL A 76 -6.31 -5.34 -5.45
CA VAL A 76 -5.64 -4.83 -4.23
C VAL A 76 -4.22 -5.36 -4.15
N HIS A 77 -3.27 -4.44 -4.04
CA HIS A 77 -1.85 -4.73 -3.97
C HIS A 77 -1.30 -4.39 -2.60
N PHE A 78 -0.34 -5.20 -2.16
CA PHE A 78 0.41 -5.02 -0.92
C PHE A 78 1.87 -4.79 -1.28
N VAL A 79 2.44 -3.68 -0.81
CA VAL A 79 3.89 -3.41 -0.93
C VAL A 79 4.45 -3.32 0.48
N THR A 80 5.33 -4.26 0.80
CA THR A 80 5.93 -4.36 2.13
C THR A 80 6.75 -3.12 2.48
N TRP A 81 6.96 -2.89 3.78
CA TRP A 81 7.81 -1.78 4.21
C TRP A 81 9.26 -1.91 3.73
N GLU A 82 9.76 -3.13 3.57
CA GLU A 82 11.09 -3.40 3.01
C GLU A 82 11.17 -3.03 1.53
N GLU A 83 10.16 -3.40 0.73
CA GLU A 83 10.07 -3.01 -0.67
C GLU A 83 9.99 -1.49 -0.81
N ILE A 84 9.18 -0.82 0.01
CA ILE A 84 9.09 0.65 0.01
C ILE A 84 10.46 1.29 0.28
N ARG A 85 11.20 0.80 1.27
CA ARG A 85 12.56 1.31 1.56
C ARG A 85 13.51 1.06 0.40
N THR A 86 13.42 -0.12 -0.22
CA THR A 86 14.26 -0.51 -1.36
C THR A 86 14.01 0.40 -2.56
N LEU A 87 12.74 0.65 -2.89
CA LEU A 87 12.32 1.55 -3.98
C LEU A 87 12.82 2.98 -3.75
N LEU A 88 12.86 3.43 -2.49
CA LEU A 88 13.38 4.74 -2.10
C LEU A 88 14.91 4.80 -1.92
N GLY A 89 15.62 3.68 -2.07
CA GLY A 89 17.06 3.59 -1.81
C GLY A 89 17.46 3.83 -0.34
N ILE A 90 16.54 3.64 0.61
CA ILE A 90 16.78 3.78 2.04
C ILE A 90 17.46 2.49 2.53
N LYS A 91 18.71 2.61 2.98
CA LYS A 91 19.44 1.47 3.58
C LYS A 91 18.76 1.00 4.87
N PRO A 92 18.87 -0.30 5.22
CA PRO A 92 18.27 -0.89 6.41
C PRO A 92 18.58 -0.13 7.72
#